data_AF-A0A8T0R1Y9-F1
#
_entry.id   AF-A0A8T0R1Y9-F1
#
_cell.length_a   1.000
_cell.length_b   1.000
_cell.length_c   1.000
_cell.angle_alpha   90.00
_cell.angle_beta   90.00
_cell.angle_gamma   90.00
#
_symmetry.space_group_name_H-M   'P 1'
#
loop_
_entity.id
_entity.type
_entity.pdbx_description
1 polymer ?
#
loop_
_entity_poly.entity_id
_entity_poly.type
_entity_poly.pdbx_seq_one_letter_code
_entity_poly.pdbx_strand_id
1 'polypeptide(L)'
;MIGLARKRNSITLRRRLSTGVRLLPLLVFAVLCYLQFRTLSRFSPTVPPCDDSIRRAAVDDLVGRLRASVTFLPLRDKRKRAGEWFISALNDSSEPEGEAKNLVLPSAASSGRVLCVHAPPRSDAAYALAWRDALPRGAALRPGLAFVSEMSYDYRNLWHGLSALVPFASWHARSGCRAAPARWALFLHGAAVRTGTSGWLASLAEAATGAEMAVETFPDAADGPAWFQEAVVFRRQMEGLSRARLLGAFDFMRCKTRARCGVAGAPGAGPPPALRVTLLFRTGARAFSDEAAVARVFEAECARVAGCAVTAARSTNLTFCDQVRLLSATDVLVSVHRAQLTNLLFMDRNSSVMEFYPLGWRHWAGGGQFVSGGWRTGPGCGTRARGGIPTASRAPARPTSSAATRAGR
;
A
#
# COMPACT_ATOMS: atom_id res chain seq x y z
N MET A 1 34.73 5.94 -97.90
CA MET A 1 35.71 5.38 -96.93
C MET A 1 34.96 4.46 -95.97
N ILE A 2 35.43 3.22 -95.79
CA ILE A 2 34.82 2.19 -94.95
C ILE A 2 35.65 2.05 -93.68
N GLY A 3 35.04 2.12 -92.49
CA GLY A 3 35.75 1.87 -91.24
C GLY A 3 34.92 2.04 -89.97
N LEU A 4 35.19 1.16 -88.99
CA LEU A 4 34.90 1.36 -87.55
C LEU A 4 33.42 1.32 -87.07
N ALA A 5 32.66 0.28 -87.46
CA ALA A 5 31.37 -0.04 -86.80
C ALA A 5 31.14 -1.55 -86.52
N ARG A 6 32.19 -2.35 -86.22
CA ARG A 6 32.01 -3.81 -86.03
C ARG A 6 32.93 -4.53 -85.00
N LYS A 7 33.46 -3.85 -83.97
CA LYS A 7 34.39 -4.50 -83.00
C LYS A 7 34.01 -4.46 -81.50
N ARG A 8 32.96 -3.76 -81.08
CA ARG A 8 32.59 -3.67 -79.64
C ARG A 8 31.62 -4.75 -79.11
N ASN A 9 30.76 -5.34 -79.95
CA ASN A 9 29.70 -6.26 -79.46
C ASN A 9 30.15 -7.70 -79.18
N SER A 10 31.30 -8.15 -79.70
CA SER A 10 31.79 -9.53 -79.51
C SER A 10 32.28 -9.79 -78.07
N ILE A 11 32.95 -8.81 -77.45
CA ILE A 11 33.62 -8.97 -76.15
C ILE A 11 32.58 -9.08 -75.02
N THR A 12 31.50 -8.28 -75.06
CA THR A 12 30.41 -8.31 -74.09
C THR A 12 29.63 -9.61 -74.12
N LEU A 13 29.38 -10.17 -75.31
CA LEU A 13 28.69 -11.45 -75.47
C LEU A 13 29.53 -12.62 -74.90
N ARG A 14 30.83 -12.65 -75.23
CA ARG A 14 31.76 -13.69 -74.75
C ARG A 14 31.93 -13.64 -73.22
N ARG A 15 31.92 -12.44 -72.62
CA ARG A 15 31.96 -12.27 -71.15
C ARG A 15 30.68 -12.76 -70.47
N ARG A 16 29.49 -12.45 -71.02
CA ARG A 16 28.20 -12.97 -70.51
C ARG A 16 28.09 -14.50 -70.61
N LEU A 17 28.50 -15.09 -71.73
CA LEU A 17 28.60 -16.56 -71.88
C LEU A 17 29.56 -17.18 -70.86
N SER A 18 30.73 -16.58 -70.64
CA SER A 18 31.68 -17.03 -69.61
C SER A 18 31.11 -16.95 -68.19
N THR A 19 30.29 -15.96 -67.87
CA THR A 19 29.63 -15.85 -66.56
C THR A 19 28.51 -16.88 -66.41
N GLY A 20 27.70 -17.10 -67.44
CA GLY A 20 26.64 -18.12 -67.45
C GLY A 20 27.19 -19.54 -67.25
N VAL A 21 28.28 -19.89 -67.95
CA VAL A 21 28.94 -21.21 -67.80
C VAL A 21 29.55 -21.40 -66.41
N ARG A 22 29.99 -20.34 -65.72
CA ARG A 22 30.49 -20.40 -64.33
C ARG A 22 29.39 -20.49 -63.27
N LEU A 23 28.18 -20.04 -63.58
CA LEU A 23 27.03 -20.11 -62.67
C LEU A 23 26.25 -21.42 -62.81
N LEU A 24 26.35 -22.10 -63.95
CA LEU A 24 25.67 -23.38 -64.19
C LEU A 24 25.99 -24.46 -63.13
N PRO A 25 27.25 -24.68 -62.69
CA PRO A 25 27.56 -25.68 -61.65
C PRO A 25 26.97 -25.31 -60.29
N LEU A 26 26.95 -24.02 -59.93
CA LEU A 26 26.34 -23.53 -58.68
C LEU A 26 24.82 -23.70 -58.70
N LEU A 27 24.19 -23.49 -59.86
CA LEU A 27 22.74 -23.65 -60.03
C LEU A 27 22.33 -25.12 -60.04
N VAL A 28 23.12 -25.99 -60.68
CA VAL A 28 22.96 -27.45 -60.61
C VAL A 28 23.18 -27.96 -59.18
N PHE A 29 24.20 -27.46 -58.47
CA PHE A 29 24.43 -27.79 -57.05
C PHE A 29 23.26 -27.33 -56.17
N ALA A 30 22.74 -26.11 -56.36
CA ALA A 30 21.57 -25.63 -55.64
C ALA A 30 20.31 -26.48 -55.91
N VAL A 31 20.10 -26.91 -57.16
CA VAL A 31 19.00 -27.83 -57.53
C VAL A 31 19.21 -29.21 -56.91
N LEU A 32 20.43 -29.76 -56.91
CA LEU A 32 20.75 -31.04 -56.26
C LEU A 32 20.56 -30.97 -54.75
N CYS A 33 21.01 -29.89 -54.09
CA CYS A 33 20.74 -29.64 -52.68
C CYS A 33 19.24 -29.47 -52.40
N TYR A 34 18.49 -28.76 -53.25
CA TYR A 34 17.04 -28.64 -53.10
C TYR A 34 16.32 -29.98 -53.25
N LEU A 35 16.75 -30.81 -54.21
CA LEU A 35 16.23 -32.16 -54.43
C LEU A 35 16.60 -33.11 -53.28
N GLN A 36 17.84 -33.07 -52.77
CA GLN A 36 18.24 -33.81 -51.58
C GLN A 36 17.50 -33.34 -50.32
N PHE A 37 17.27 -32.03 -50.16
CA PHE A 37 16.47 -31.53 -49.06
C PHE A 37 15.01 -31.97 -49.18
N ARG A 38 14.45 -31.99 -50.40
CA ARG A 38 13.11 -32.54 -50.71
C ARG A 38 13.01 -34.06 -50.47
N THR A 39 14.04 -34.85 -50.75
CA THR A 39 14.03 -36.30 -50.47
C THR A 39 14.25 -36.57 -48.98
N LEU A 40 15.17 -35.87 -48.32
CA LEU A 40 15.31 -35.92 -46.86
C LEU A 40 14.04 -35.45 -46.14
N SER A 41 13.30 -34.46 -46.67
CA SER A 41 11.98 -34.07 -46.16
C SER A 41 10.91 -35.17 -46.31
N ARG A 42 11.08 -36.09 -47.28
CA ARG A 42 10.21 -37.27 -47.48
C ARG A 42 10.65 -38.49 -46.67
N PHE A 43 11.91 -38.51 -46.21
CA PHE A 43 12.48 -39.53 -45.32
C PHE A 43 12.63 -39.05 -43.87
N SER A 44 12.16 -37.85 -43.54
CA SER A 44 11.78 -37.55 -42.16
C SER A 44 10.75 -38.61 -41.79
N PRO A 45 10.95 -39.41 -40.73
CA PRO A 45 9.95 -40.36 -40.31
C PRO A 45 8.66 -39.57 -40.11
N THR A 46 7.57 -40.06 -40.69
CA THR A 46 6.24 -39.62 -40.31
C THR A 46 6.06 -40.06 -38.87
N VAL A 47 6.48 -39.19 -37.93
CA VAL A 47 5.96 -39.20 -36.57
C VAL A 47 4.45 -39.27 -36.76
N PRO A 48 3.77 -40.34 -36.31
CA PRO A 48 2.32 -40.39 -36.38
C PRO A 48 1.81 -39.08 -35.79
N PRO A 49 0.83 -38.40 -36.39
CA PRO A 49 0.33 -37.15 -35.83
C PRO A 49 0.00 -37.44 -34.37
N CYS A 50 0.80 -36.87 -33.46
CA CYS A 50 0.68 -37.14 -32.03
C CYS A 50 -0.78 -36.85 -31.70
N ASP A 51 -1.53 -37.86 -31.25
CA ASP A 51 -2.98 -37.75 -31.24
C ASP A 51 -3.39 -36.65 -30.26
N ASP A 52 -3.62 -35.48 -30.85
CA ASP A 52 -3.78 -34.23 -30.16
C ASP A 52 -5.11 -34.25 -29.41
N SER A 53 -6.05 -35.12 -29.81
CA SER A 53 -7.28 -35.41 -29.08
C SER A 53 -7.00 -36.14 -27.77
N ILE A 54 -6.15 -37.18 -27.78
CA ILE A 54 -5.77 -37.94 -26.57
C ILE A 54 -4.98 -37.05 -25.61
N ARG A 55 -4.04 -36.24 -26.13
CA ARG A 55 -3.29 -35.26 -25.31
C ARG A 55 -4.20 -34.21 -24.69
N ARG A 56 -5.13 -33.63 -25.45
CA ARG A 56 -6.11 -32.66 -24.91
C ARG A 56 -7.02 -33.30 -23.87
N ALA A 57 -7.58 -34.49 -24.14
CA ALA A 57 -8.43 -35.21 -23.18
C ALA A 57 -7.72 -35.52 -21.85
N ALA A 58 -6.44 -35.91 -21.89
CA ALA A 58 -5.64 -36.12 -20.68
C ALA A 58 -5.36 -34.81 -19.92
N VAL A 59 -5.13 -33.69 -20.62
CA VAL A 59 -5.00 -32.36 -20.02
C VAL A 59 -6.32 -31.88 -19.42
N ASP A 60 -7.45 -32.12 -20.09
CA ASP A 60 -8.79 -31.74 -19.63
C ASP A 60 -9.23 -32.54 -18.40
N ASP A 61 -8.92 -33.84 -18.33
CA ASP A 61 -9.09 -34.67 -17.11
C ASP A 61 -8.21 -34.14 -15.97
N LEU A 62 -6.92 -33.86 -16.22
CA LEU A 62 -6.03 -33.30 -15.21
C LEU A 62 -6.55 -31.95 -14.68
N VAL A 63 -6.96 -31.03 -15.56
CA VAL A 63 -7.57 -29.76 -15.18
C VAL A 63 -8.89 -29.98 -14.44
N GLY A 64 -9.69 -30.98 -14.84
CA GLY A 64 -10.90 -31.40 -14.12
C GLY A 64 -10.61 -31.83 -12.68
N ARG A 65 -9.59 -32.66 -12.47
CA ARG A 65 -9.12 -33.08 -11.14
C ARG A 65 -8.57 -31.91 -10.33
N LEU A 66 -7.80 -31.01 -10.94
CA LEU A 66 -7.31 -29.80 -10.27
C LEU A 66 -8.47 -28.92 -9.79
N ARG A 67 -9.51 -28.71 -10.61
CA ARG A 67 -10.74 -27.99 -10.22
C ARG A 67 -11.46 -28.66 -9.04
N ALA A 68 -11.55 -29.99 -9.04
CA ALA A 68 -12.16 -30.75 -7.95
C ALA A 68 -11.31 -30.77 -6.66
N SER A 69 -9.98 -30.57 -6.77
CA SER A 69 -9.05 -30.58 -5.64
C SER A 69 -8.98 -29.27 -4.83
N VAL A 70 -9.74 -28.25 -5.22
CA VAL A 70 -9.77 -26.94 -4.56
C VAL A 70 -10.33 -27.07 -3.15
N THR A 71 -9.47 -26.94 -2.14
CA THR A 71 -9.84 -26.99 -0.73
C THR A 71 -9.99 -25.60 -0.13
N PHE A 72 -11.06 -25.41 0.66
CA PHE A 72 -11.26 -24.23 1.47
C PHE A 72 -10.68 -24.45 2.87
N LEU A 73 -9.87 -23.50 3.32
CA LEU A 73 -9.25 -23.44 4.64
C LEU A 73 -9.89 -22.32 5.46
N PRO A 74 -9.97 -22.41 6.79
CA PRO A 74 -10.46 -21.33 7.63
C PRO A 74 -9.64 -20.05 7.40
N LEU A 75 -10.31 -18.93 7.12
CA LEU A 75 -9.64 -17.64 6.88
C LEU A 75 -8.86 -17.19 8.11
N ARG A 76 -9.33 -17.56 9.30
CA ARG A 76 -8.66 -17.41 10.59
C ARG A 76 -8.38 -18.77 11.22
N ASP A 77 -7.14 -19.24 11.09
CA ASP A 77 -6.66 -20.47 11.70
C ASP A 77 -6.36 -20.28 13.19
N LYS A 78 -7.31 -20.71 14.04
CA LYS A 78 -7.23 -20.61 15.51
C LYS A 78 -6.07 -21.42 16.13
N ARG A 79 -5.40 -22.29 15.36
CA ARG A 79 -4.20 -23.05 15.81
C ARG A 79 -2.92 -22.23 15.71
N LYS A 80 -2.95 -21.09 15.01
CA LYS A 80 -1.82 -20.17 14.84
C LYS A 80 -1.88 -19.01 15.82
N ARG A 81 -0.74 -18.37 16.06
CA ARG A 81 -0.66 -17.14 16.88
C ARG A 81 -1.33 -15.97 16.15
N ALA A 82 -1.78 -14.98 16.92
CA ALA A 82 -2.28 -13.72 16.36
C ALA A 82 -1.21 -13.07 15.45
N GLY A 83 -1.63 -12.55 14.29
CA GLY A 83 -0.72 -12.08 13.22
C GLY A 83 -0.31 -13.15 12.21
N GLU A 84 -0.46 -14.45 12.52
CA GLU A 84 -0.12 -15.57 11.62
C GLU A 84 -1.35 -16.39 11.18
N TRP A 85 -2.49 -16.14 11.83
CA TRP A 85 -3.73 -16.87 11.66
C TRP A 85 -4.44 -16.64 10.32
N PHE A 86 -4.14 -15.55 9.62
CA PHE A 86 -4.91 -15.09 8.47
C PHE A 86 -4.26 -15.59 7.19
N ILE A 87 -4.97 -16.37 6.38
CA ILE A 87 -4.40 -17.02 5.18
C ILE A 87 -3.15 -17.85 5.56
N SER A 88 -3.25 -18.64 6.63
CA SER A 88 -2.12 -19.26 7.34
C SER A 88 -1.28 -20.30 6.56
N ALA A 89 -1.73 -20.74 5.39
CA ALA A 89 -1.04 -21.74 4.56
C ALA A 89 0.09 -21.15 3.69
N LEU A 90 0.21 -19.83 3.63
CA LEU A 90 1.30 -19.14 2.93
C LEU A 90 2.17 -18.36 3.93
N ASN A 91 3.48 -18.39 3.72
CA ASN A 91 4.44 -17.54 4.41
C ASN A 91 4.54 -16.18 3.69
N ASP A 92 4.50 -15.10 4.47
CA ASP A 92 4.72 -13.74 3.95
C ASP A 92 6.21 -13.43 3.81
N SER A 93 6.54 -12.44 2.97
CA SER A 93 7.91 -11.98 2.77
C SER A 93 8.03 -10.46 2.90
N SER A 94 9.22 -10.01 3.25
CA SER A 94 9.63 -8.60 3.30
C SER A 94 10.59 -8.36 2.14
N GLU A 95 10.07 -8.40 0.92
CA GLU A 95 10.86 -8.31 -0.31
C GLU A 95 10.54 -7.03 -1.11
N PRO A 96 11.51 -6.11 -1.34
CA PRO A 96 12.89 -6.15 -0.85
C PRO A 96 12.95 -5.92 0.67
N GLU A 97 14.11 -6.22 1.27
CA GLU A 97 14.34 -6.08 2.70
C GLU A 97 13.86 -4.72 3.25
N GLY A 98 13.18 -4.78 4.40
CA GLY A 98 12.66 -3.60 5.08
C GLY A 98 11.33 -3.09 4.51
N GLU A 99 10.66 -3.84 3.64
CA GLU A 99 9.27 -3.61 3.23
C GLU A 99 8.28 -4.28 4.20
N ALA A 100 7.03 -3.80 4.30
CA ALA A 100 6.02 -4.50 5.10
C ALA A 100 5.80 -5.94 4.60
N LYS A 101 5.67 -6.88 5.55
CA LYS A 101 5.43 -8.29 5.25
C LYS A 101 4.12 -8.47 4.49
N ASN A 102 4.23 -9.02 3.28
CA ASN A 102 3.11 -9.17 2.36
C ASN A 102 3.06 -10.56 1.68
N LEU A 103 1.89 -10.89 1.17
CA LEU A 103 1.69 -11.96 0.19
C LEU A 103 1.25 -11.32 -1.12
N VAL A 104 1.97 -11.57 -2.22
CA VAL A 104 1.50 -11.24 -3.57
C VAL A 104 0.95 -12.52 -4.21
N LEU A 105 -0.23 -12.45 -4.81
CA LEU A 105 -0.85 -13.55 -5.55
C LEU A 105 -1.37 -13.05 -6.91
N PRO A 106 -1.21 -13.82 -8.00
CA PRO A 106 -0.39 -15.03 -8.08
C PRO A 106 1.11 -14.71 -7.98
N SER A 107 1.91 -15.64 -7.43
CA SER A 107 3.37 -15.51 -7.34
C SER A 107 4.05 -16.89 -7.29
N ALA A 108 5.38 -16.91 -7.32
CA ALA A 108 6.14 -18.14 -7.10
C ALA A 108 5.81 -18.80 -5.75
N ALA A 109 5.61 -18.00 -4.69
CA ALA A 109 5.23 -18.50 -3.36
C ALA A 109 3.82 -19.13 -3.33
N SER A 110 2.89 -18.65 -4.16
CA SER A 110 1.59 -19.32 -4.35
C SER A 110 1.61 -20.39 -5.46
N SER A 111 2.77 -20.70 -6.06
CA SER A 111 2.89 -21.60 -7.22
C SER A 111 2.04 -21.17 -8.42
N GLY A 112 1.84 -19.86 -8.61
CA GLY A 112 0.99 -19.28 -9.66
C GLY A 112 -0.52 -19.31 -9.34
N ARG A 113 -0.93 -19.70 -8.13
CA ARG A 113 -2.34 -19.76 -7.72
C ARG A 113 -2.87 -18.38 -7.29
N VAL A 114 -4.11 -18.10 -7.65
CA VAL A 114 -4.88 -16.91 -7.25
C VAL A 114 -5.54 -17.10 -5.89
N LEU A 115 -5.89 -16.00 -5.22
CA LEU A 115 -6.61 -16.01 -3.95
C LEU A 115 -8.13 -16.09 -4.15
N CYS A 116 -8.77 -16.97 -3.38
CA CYS A 116 -10.21 -17.01 -3.21
C CYS A 116 -10.59 -16.64 -1.77
N VAL A 117 -11.66 -15.89 -1.58
CA VAL A 117 -12.24 -15.64 -0.25
C VAL A 117 -13.75 -15.89 -0.28
N HIS A 118 -14.21 -16.72 0.66
CA HIS A 118 -15.62 -16.89 0.99
C HIS A 118 -15.88 -16.24 2.35
N ALA A 119 -16.61 -15.13 2.39
CA ALA A 119 -16.91 -14.41 3.62
C ALA A 119 -18.41 -14.04 3.75
N PRO A 120 -19.32 -15.04 3.70
CA PRO A 120 -20.76 -14.83 3.85
C PRO A 120 -21.10 -14.20 5.21
N PRO A 121 -22.25 -13.52 5.35
CA PRO A 121 -22.68 -13.01 6.65
C PRO A 121 -22.91 -14.15 7.65
N ARG A 122 -22.49 -13.96 8.91
CA ARG A 122 -22.78 -14.84 10.06
C ARG A 122 -22.25 -16.28 9.97
N SER A 123 -21.36 -16.59 9.03
CA SER A 123 -20.68 -17.89 8.94
C SER A 123 -19.15 -17.70 8.98
N ASP A 124 -18.41 -18.75 9.33
CA ASP A 124 -16.95 -18.73 9.42
C ASP A 124 -16.35 -18.49 8.03
N ALA A 125 -15.61 -17.39 7.88
CA ALA A 125 -14.97 -17.06 6.61
C ALA A 125 -13.85 -18.07 6.27
N ALA A 126 -13.71 -18.36 4.98
CA ALA A 126 -12.74 -19.31 4.43
C ALA A 126 -11.99 -18.73 3.23
N TYR A 127 -10.87 -19.33 2.88
CA TYR A 127 -10.09 -19.01 1.68
C TYR A 127 -9.64 -20.27 0.95
N ALA A 128 -9.36 -20.13 -0.34
CA ALA A 128 -8.79 -21.20 -1.16
C ALA A 128 -7.71 -20.63 -2.09
N LEU A 129 -6.90 -21.52 -2.66
CA LEU A 129 -5.89 -21.21 -3.67
C LEU A 129 -6.07 -22.16 -4.86
N ALA A 130 -6.21 -21.62 -6.07
CA ALA A 130 -6.32 -22.42 -7.29
C ALA A 130 -5.60 -21.73 -8.47
N TRP A 131 -5.23 -22.50 -9.49
CA TRP A 131 -4.70 -21.93 -10.73
C TRP A 131 -5.84 -21.29 -11.53
N ARG A 132 -5.57 -20.15 -12.18
CA ARG A 132 -6.58 -19.37 -12.92
C ARG A 132 -7.31 -20.19 -13.99
N ASP A 133 -6.62 -21.13 -14.62
CA ASP A 133 -7.20 -21.94 -15.70
C ASP A 133 -7.90 -23.21 -15.15
N ALA A 134 -7.69 -23.51 -13.86
CA ALA A 134 -8.29 -24.60 -13.10
C ALA A 134 -9.17 -24.10 -11.92
N LEU A 135 -9.86 -22.97 -12.11
CA LEU A 135 -10.89 -22.51 -11.17
C LEU A 135 -12.13 -23.42 -11.19
N PRO A 136 -12.86 -23.58 -10.07
CA PRO A 136 -14.12 -24.32 -10.02
C PRO A 136 -15.12 -23.82 -11.08
N ARG A 137 -15.98 -24.73 -11.58
CA ARG A 137 -17.00 -24.35 -12.57
C ARG A 137 -17.95 -23.32 -11.97
N GLY A 138 -18.23 -22.24 -12.71
CA GLY A 138 -19.04 -21.11 -12.23
C GLY A 138 -18.30 -20.09 -11.33
N ALA A 139 -16.99 -20.26 -11.10
CA ALA A 139 -16.22 -19.30 -10.31
C ALA A 139 -16.14 -17.90 -10.97
N ALA A 140 -16.59 -16.87 -10.25
CA ALA A 140 -16.48 -15.48 -10.67
C ALA A 140 -15.09 -14.90 -10.36
N LEU A 141 -14.22 -14.83 -11.38
CA LEU A 141 -12.93 -14.15 -11.28
C LEU A 141 -13.12 -12.62 -11.35
N ARG A 142 -12.82 -11.94 -10.24
CA ARG A 142 -12.86 -10.48 -10.11
C ARG A 142 -11.58 -9.88 -10.73
N PRO A 143 -11.67 -9.07 -11.80
CA PRO A 143 -10.51 -8.62 -12.57
C PRO A 143 -9.72 -7.52 -11.85
N GLY A 144 -8.42 -7.42 -12.12
CA GLY A 144 -7.53 -6.43 -11.53
C GLY A 144 -7.21 -6.63 -10.03
N LEU A 145 -6.41 -5.71 -9.50
CA LEU A 145 -5.74 -5.81 -8.19
C LEU A 145 -6.69 -5.63 -6.99
N ALA A 146 -6.71 -6.61 -6.10
CA ALA A 146 -7.34 -6.53 -4.78
C ALA A 146 -6.32 -6.21 -3.68
N PHE A 147 -6.60 -5.21 -2.86
CA PHE A 147 -5.86 -4.95 -1.62
C PHE A 147 -6.55 -5.62 -0.44
N VAL A 148 -5.87 -6.57 0.20
CA VAL A 148 -6.44 -7.45 1.23
C VAL A 148 -5.79 -7.15 2.57
N SER A 149 -6.57 -6.73 3.57
CA SER A 149 -6.04 -6.30 4.88
C SER A 149 -6.71 -7.05 6.01
N GLU A 150 -5.93 -7.54 6.99
CA GLU A 150 -6.48 -7.99 8.28
C GLU A 150 -5.96 -7.12 9.42
N MET A 151 -6.86 -6.75 10.34
CA MET A 151 -6.55 -5.97 11.51
C MET A 151 -7.29 -6.47 12.76
N SER A 152 -6.68 -6.23 13.91
CA SER A 152 -7.30 -6.35 15.23
C SER A 152 -8.06 -5.10 15.68
N TYR A 153 -8.21 -4.09 14.81
CA TYR A 153 -8.75 -2.78 15.15
C TYR A 153 -9.61 -2.21 14.02
N ASP A 154 -10.61 -1.41 14.40
CA ASP A 154 -11.61 -0.83 13.49
C ASP A 154 -11.00 0.20 12.51
N TYR A 155 -11.19 -0.01 11.21
CA TYR A 155 -10.76 0.87 10.11
C TYR A 155 -11.42 2.27 10.11
N ARG A 156 -12.50 2.47 10.89
CA ARG A 156 -13.11 3.79 11.12
C ARG A 156 -12.28 4.66 12.05
N ASN A 157 -11.38 4.09 12.85
CA ASN A 157 -10.41 4.86 13.63
C ASN A 157 -9.25 5.30 12.72
N LEU A 158 -8.98 6.60 12.68
CA LEU A 158 -7.98 7.20 11.77
C LEU A 158 -6.58 6.59 11.92
N TRP A 159 -6.12 6.33 13.15
CA TRP A 159 -4.78 5.76 13.39
C TRP A 159 -4.69 4.30 12.95
N HIS A 160 -5.71 3.50 13.24
CA HIS A 160 -5.74 2.09 12.83
C HIS A 160 -5.90 1.98 11.31
N GLY A 161 -6.80 2.76 10.71
CA GLY A 161 -6.93 2.91 9.26
C GLY A 161 -5.62 3.31 8.58
N LEU A 162 -4.91 4.34 9.08
CA LEU A 162 -3.60 4.72 8.55
C LEU A 162 -2.59 3.57 8.67
N SER A 163 -2.58 2.85 9.79
CA SER A 163 -1.69 1.70 10.02
C SER A 163 -1.96 0.53 9.05
N ALA A 164 -3.20 0.36 8.57
CA ALA A 164 -3.51 -0.56 7.47
C ALA A 164 -3.07 -0.01 6.10
N LEU A 165 -3.18 1.30 5.87
CA LEU A 165 -2.92 1.92 4.56
C LEU A 165 -1.42 2.12 4.27
N VAL A 166 -0.60 2.42 5.28
CA VAL A 166 0.85 2.64 5.15
C VAL A 166 1.57 1.51 4.39
N PRO A 167 1.34 0.21 4.70
CA PRO A 167 1.91 -0.91 3.94
C PRO A 167 1.55 -0.89 2.44
N PHE A 168 0.26 -0.65 2.11
CA PHE A 168 -0.18 -0.54 0.72
C PHE A 168 0.41 0.69 0.02
N ALA A 169 0.55 1.82 0.71
CA ALA A 169 1.15 3.03 0.16
C ALA A 169 2.65 2.82 -0.16
N SER A 170 3.40 2.19 0.75
CA SER A 170 4.80 1.78 0.53
C SER A 170 4.92 0.85 -0.69
N TRP A 171 4.06 -0.18 -0.73
CA TRP A 171 4.03 -1.16 -1.81
C TRP A 171 3.64 -0.55 -3.16
N HIS A 172 2.58 0.27 -3.22
CA HIS A 172 2.12 0.89 -4.45
C HIS A 172 3.15 1.88 -5.00
N ALA A 173 3.81 2.65 -4.13
CA ALA A 173 4.91 3.53 -4.50
C ALA A 173 6.11 2.75 -5.08
N ARG A 174 6.56 1.67 -4.42
CA ARG A 174 7.69 0.84 -4.90
C ARG A 174 7.39 0.14 -6.22
N SER A 175 6.12 -0.22 -6.45
CA SER A 175 5.62 -0.81 -7.70
C SER A 175 5.48 0.21 -8.83
N GLY A 176 5.97 1.45 -8.65
CA GLY A 176 5.93 2.51 -9.64
C GLY A 176 4.52 3.03 -9.93
N CYS A 177 3.59 2.92 -8.97
CA CYS A 177 2.17 3.27 -9.11
C CYS A 177 1.45 2.55 -10.27
N ARG A 178 1.99 1.42 -10.78
CA ARG A 178 1.55 0.78 -12.04
C ARG A 178 0.11 0.29 -12.05
N ALA A 179 -0.44 -0.07 -10.89
CA ALA A 179 -1.79 -0.59 -10.76
C ALA A 179 -2.50 0.09 -9.57
N ALA A 180 -3.60 0.77 -9.85
CA ALA A 180 -4.55 1.20 -8.84
C ALA A 180 -5.36 -0.03 -8.36
N PRO A 181 -5.73 -0.11 -7.07
CA PRO A 181 -6.56 -1.20 -6.58
C PRO A 181 -7.97 -1.09 -7.16
N ALA A 182 -8.48 -2.19 -7.71
CA ALA A 182 -9.85 -2.30 -8.17
C ALA A 182 -10.84 -2.58 -7.02
N ARG A 183 -10.34 -2.99 -5.84
CA ARG A 183 -11.13 -3.28 -4.63
C ARG A 183 -10.28 -3.43 -3.38
N TRP A 184 -10.91 -3.25 -2.23
CA TRP A 184 -10.34 -3.38 -0.89
C TRP A 184 -11.09 -4.46 -0.10
N ALA A 185 -10.47 -5.62 0.10
CA ALA A 185 -10.99 -6.71 0.91
C ALA A 185 -10.50 -6.56 2.36
N LEU A 186 -11.32 -5.93 3.20
CA LEU A 186 -10.95 -5.58 4.57
C LEU A 186 -11.52 -6.58 5.59
N PHE A 187 -10.68 -6.99 6.54
CA PHE A 187 -11.04 -7.94 7.60
C PHE A 187 -10.70 -7.40 8.98
N LEU A 188 -11.61 -7.61 9.92
CA LEU A 188 -11.48 -7.30 11.35
C LEU A 188 -11.59 -8.62 12.14
N HIS A 189 -10.50 -9.03 12.80
CA HIS A 189 -10.40 -10.31 13.50
C HIS A 189 -10.77 -11.55 12.64
N GLY A 190 -10.47 -11.49 11.34
CA GLY A 190 -10.82 -12.51 10.35
C GLY A 190 -12.25 -12.48 9.79
N ALA A 191 -13.11 -11.54 10.23
CA ALA A 191 -14.44 -11.34 9.65
C ALA A 191 -14.43 -10.18 8.64
N ALA A 192 -15.15 -10.30 7.52
CA ALA A 192 -15.22 -9.25 6.50
C ALA A 192 -15.89 -7.97 7.01
N VAL A 193 -15.30 -6.82 6.72
CA VAL A 193 -15.82 -5.50 7.10
C VAL A 193 -16.87 -5.05 6.09
N ARG A 194 -18.13 -4.99 6.52
CA ARG A 194 -19.27 -4.56 5.69
C ARG A 194 -19.67 -3.10 5.88
N THR A 195 -19.25 -2.46 6.98
CA THR A 195 -19.60 -1.08 7.33
C THR A 195 -18.72 -0.01 6.68
N GLY A 196 -17.86 -0.40 5.73
CA GLY A 196 -16.86 0.48 5.11
C GLY A 196 -15.79 0.99 6.09
N THR A 197 -15.11 2.06 5.67
CA THR A 197 -14.04 2.75 6.43
C THR A 197 -14.47 4.16 6.83
N SER A 198 -13.61 4.92 7.52
CA SER A 198 -13.85 6.36 7.65
C SER A 198 -13.68 7.08 6.29
N GLY A 199 -14.49 8.10 6.02
CA GLY A 199 -14.38 8.91 4.80
C GLY A 199 -13.03 9.64 4.67
N TRP A 200 -12.38 9.94 5.80
CA TRP A 200 -11.00 10.43 5.84
C TRP A 200 -10.00 9.40 5.30
N LEU A 201 -10.14 8.12 5.69
CA LEU A 201 -9.27 7.05 5.19
C LEU A 201 -9.53 6.78 3.71
N ALA A 202 -10.79 6.78 3.28
CA ALA A 202 -11.15 6.63 1.87
C ALA A 202 -10.52 7.76 1.02
N SER A 203 -10.64 9.02 1.47
CA SER A 203 -10.02 10.17 0.80
C SER A 203 -8.49 10.07 0.71
N LEU A 204 -7.84 9.55 1.78
CA LEU A 204 -6.39 9.33 1.81
C LEU A 204 -5.96 8.20 0.87
N ALA A 205 -6.68 7.07 0.88
CA ALA A 205 -6.42 5.93 0.01
C ALA A 205 -6.61 6.28 -1.47
N GLU A 206 -7.69 6.99 -1.79
CA GLU A 206 -7.99 7.46 -3.14
C GLU A 206 -6.95 8.46 -3.65
N ALA A 207 -6.51 9.41 -2.79
CA ALA A 207 -5.40 10.28 -3.14
C ALA A 207 -4.11 9.50 -3.42
N ALA A 208 -3.75 8.57 -2.52
CA ALA A 208 -2.49 7.82 -2.60
C ALA A 208 -2.41 6.88 -3.82
N THR A 209 -3.53 6.26 -4.20
CA THR A 209 -3.58 5.22 -5.24
C THR A 209 -4.18 5.69 -6.57
N GLY A 210 -4.91 6.80 -6.58
CA GLY A 210 -5.62 7.31 -7.76
C GLY A 210 -6.94 6.60 -8.09
N ALA A 211 -7.44 5.72 -7.22
CA ALA A 211 -8.71 5.00 -7.40
C ALA A 211 -9.56 4.99 -6.13
N GLU A 212 -10.89 5.00 -6.30
CA GLU A 212 -11.85 4.97 -5.21
C GLU A 212 -11.61 3.79 -4.25
N MET A 213 -11.81 4.01 -2.94
CA MET A 213 -11.71 2.95 -1.93
C MET A 213 -12.95 2.05 -1.93
N ALA A 214 -13.20 1.36 -3.04
CA ALA A 214 -14.29 0.39 -3.19
C ALA A 214 -14.06 -0.82 -2.28
N VAL A 215 -14.76 -0.90 -1.15
CA VAL A 215 -14.66 -2.02 -0.20
C VAL A 215 -15.47 -3.21 -0.72
N GLU A 216 -14.82 -4.37 -0.81
CA GLU A 216 -15.48 -5.63 -1.20
C GLU A 216 -16.44 -6.06 -0.10
N THR A 217 -17.75 -6.04 -0.39
CA THR A 217 -18.79 -6.32 0.59
C THR A 217 -19.02 -7.82 0.81
N PHE A 218 -18.52 -8.67 -0.09
CA PHE A 218 -18.74 -10.12 -0.15
C PHE A 218 -20.25 -10.46 -0.10
N PRO A 219 -20.93 -10.62 -1.25
CA PRO A 219 -22.37 -10.93 -1.27
C PRO A 219 -22.72 -12.25 -0.57
N ASP A 220 -24.03 -12.48 -0.43
CA ASP A 220 -24.57 -13.69 0.21
C ASP A 220 -24.17 -14.97 -0.54
N ALA A 221 -24.34 -16.12 0.11
CA ALA A 221 -23.79 -17.41 -0.36
C ALA A 221 -24.19 -17.82 -1.79
N ALA A 222 -25.26 -17.24 -2.36
CA ALA A 222 -25.71 -17.46 -3.73
C ALA A 222 -24.72 -16.98 -4.80
N ASP A 223 -23.99 -15.89 -4.55
CA ASP A 223 -23.00 -15.31 -5.49
C ASP A 223 -21.65 -16.05 -5.46
N GLY A 224 -21.52 -17.05 -4.59
CA GLY A 224 -20.31 -17.86 -4.44
C GLY A 224 -19.13 -17.10 -3.82
N PRO A 225 -17.93 -17.71 -3.81
CA PRO A 225 -16.74 -17.11 -3.23
C PRO A 225 -16.03 -16.20 -4.24
N ALA A 226 -15.43 -15.10 -3.76
CA ALA A 226 -14.77 -14.12 -4.61
C ALA A 226 -13.34 -14.57 -4.94
N TRP A 227 -13.07 -14.81 -6.23
CA TRP A 227 -11.74 -15.10 -6.75
C TRP A 227 -11.09 -13.82 -7.23
N PHE A 228 -9.91 -13.47 -6.74
CA PHE A 228 -9.20 -12.25 -7.16
C PHE A 228 -8.16 -12.57 -8.22
N GLN A 229 -8.22 -11.90 -9.38
CA GLN A 229 -7.19 -12.05 -10.44
C GLN A 229 -5.79 -11.77 -9.90
N GLU A 230 -5.65 -10.69 -9.14
CA GLU A 230 -4.42 -10.28 -8.47
C GLU A 230 -4.79 -9.84 -7.05
N ALA A 231 -3.96 -10.18 -6.07
CA ALA A 231 -4.14 -9.79 -4.67
C ALA A 231 -2.81 -9.47 -4.00
N VAL A 232 -2.79 -8.41 -3.19
CA VAL A 232 -1.70 -8.13 -2.25
C VAL A 232 -2.29 -8.12 -0.84
N VAL A 233 -1.77 -9.01 0.02
CA VAL A 233 -2.27 -9.22 1.38
C VAL A 233 -1.30 -8.64 2.41
N PHE A 234 -1.81 -7.81 3.31
CA PHE A 234 -1.12 -7.39 4.54
C PHE A 234 -1.92 -7.85 5.77
N ARG A 235 -1.38 -8.85 6.47
CA ARG A 235 -1.97 -9.43 7.69
C ARG A 235 -1.22 -9.10 8.99
N ARG A 236 -0.07 -8.42 8.85
CA ARG A 236 0.82 -8.03 9.96
C ARG A 236 0.97 -6.50 10.09
N GLN A 237 0.05 -5.74 9.47
CA GLN A 237 0.09 -4.27 9.43
C GLN A 237 1.48 -3.78 8.96
N MET A 238 2.19 -2.98 9.77
CA MET A 238 3.50 -2.42 9.45
C MET A 238 4.70 -3.34 9.81
N GLU A 239 4.49 -4.59 10.20
CA GLU A 239 5.60 -5.51 10.53
C GLU A 239 6.56 -5.71 9.33
N GLY A 240 7.86 -5.65 9.58
CA GLY A 240 8.91 -5.71 8.55
C GLY A 240 9.24 -4.36 7.90
N LEU A 241 8.36 -3.35 8.03
CA LEU A 241 8.52 -2.06 7.36
C LEU A 241 9.55 -1.18 8.09
N SER A 242 10.71 -1.03 7.47
CA SER A 242 11.86 -0.26 7.94
C SER A 242 11.54 1.24 8.11
N ARG A 243 12.30 1.95 8.97
CA ARG A 243 12.15 3.40 9.17
C ARG A 243 12.24 4.19 7.86
N ALA A 244 13.11 3.78 6.94
CA ALA A 244 13.26 4.42 5.63
C ALA A 244 12.00 4.24 4.76
N ARG A 245 11.46 3.02 4.66
CA ARG A 245 10.20 2.75 3.95
C ARG A 245 9.01 3.46 4.60
N LEU A 246 8.95 3.53 5.93
CA LEU A 246 7.87 4.17 6.67
C LEU A 246 7.80 5.68 6.36
N LEU A 247 8.94 6.36 6.42
CA LEU A 247 9.04 7.76 6.07
C LEU A 247 8.75 7.99 4.57
N GLY A 248 9.22 7.09 3.70
CA GLY A 248 8.90 7.14 2.27
C GLY A 248 7.41 6.97 1.96
N ALA A 249 6.71 6.08 2.66
CA ALA A 249 5.27 5.88 2.52
C ALA A 249 4.47 7.10 3.02
N PHE A 250 4.89 7.71 4.13
CA PHE A 250 4.29 8.96 4.62
C PHE A 250 4.52 10.13 3.65
N ASP A 251 5.73 10.29 3.12
CA ASP A 251 6.03 11.32 2.10
C ASP A 251 5.22 11.09 0.82
N PHE A 252 5.09 9.85 0.36
CA PHE A 252 4.31 9.49 -0.81
C PHE A 252 2.84 9.88 -0.64
N MET A 253 2.21 9.47 0.47
CA MET A 253 0.83 9.84 0.78
C MET A 253 0.65 11.35 0.92
N ARG A 254 1.59 12.05 1.57
CA ARG A 254 1.57 13.52 1.69
C ARG A 254 1.67 14.22 0.35
N CYS A 255 2.59 13.79 -0.52
CA CYS A 255 2.76 14.33 -1.87
C CYS A 255 1.48 14.17 -2.69
N LYS A 256 0.91 12.96 -2.70
CA LYS A 256 -0.32 12.64 -3.43
C LYS A 256 -1.55 13.41 -2.91
N THR A 257 -1.71 13.51 -1.59
CA THR A 257 -2.83 14.28 -0.99
C THR A 257 -2.72 15.78 -1.22
N ARG A 258 -1.51 16.35 -1.10
CA ARG A 258 -1.26 17.76 -1.44
C ARG A 258 -1.59 18.07 -2.90
N ALA A 259 -1.14 17.22 -3.82
CA ALA A 259 -1.48 17.33 -5.25
C ALA A 259 -2.99 17.28 -5.49
N ARG A 260 -3.70 16.28 -4.94
CA ARG A 260 -5.17 16.16 -5.03
C ARG A 260 -5.90 17.40 -4.49
N CYS A 261 -5.42 17.98 -3.40
CA CYS A 261 -6.06 19.11 -2.73
C CYS A 261 -5.65 20.50 -3.24
N GLY A 262 -4.83 20.56 -4.30
CA GLY A 262 -4.35 21.82 -4.88
C GLY A 262 -3.37 22.59 -3.98
N VAL A 263 -2.67 21.90 -3.07
CA VAL A 263 -1.59 22.52 -2.29
C VAL A 263 -0.37 22.63 -3.19
N ALA A 264 -0.11 23.85 -3.69
CA ALA A 264 1.11 24.14 -4.43
C ALA A 264 2.34 23.82 -3.59
N GLY A 265 3.33 23.14 -4.18
CA GLY A 265 4.65 23.08 -3.58
C GLY A 265 5.24 24.48 -3.59
N ALA A 266 5.56 25.03 -2.42
CA ALA A 266 6.22 26.33 -2.32
C ALA A 266 7.68 26.21 -2.78
N PRO A 267 8.07 26.94 -3.84
CA PRO A 267 9.27 27.75 -3.74
C PRO A 267 9.09 29.15 -4.37
N GLY A 268 9.51 30.20 -3.66
CA GLY A 268 9.49 31.56 -4.23
C GLY A 268 9.76 32.67 -3.23
N ALA A 269 11.04 32.97 -2.99
CA ALA A 269 11.61 34.29 -2.65
C ALA A 269 10.84 35.27 -1.72
N GLY A 270 10.06 34.79 -0.76
CA GLY A 270 9.52 35.60 0.33
C GLY A 270 10.52 35.80 1.48
N PRO A 271 10.25 36.74 2.41
CA PRO A 271 10.95 36.77 3.70
C PRO A 271 10.82 35.41 4.42
N PRO A 272 11.74 35.07 5.35
CA PRO A 272 11.72 33.78 6.04
C PRO A 272 10.34 33.52 6.65
N PRO A 273 9.79 32.30 6.52
CA PRO A 273 8.40 32.05 6.85
C PRO A 273 8.13 32.36 8.32
N ALA A 274 7.04 33.06 8.54
CA ALA A 274 6.40 33.21 9.83
C ALA A 274 6.34 31.85 10.56
N LEU A 275 6.59 31.80 11.87
CA LEU A 275 6.44 30.56 12.66
C LEU A 275 4.94 30.24 12.77
N ARG A 276 4.44 29.27 12.01
CA ARG A 276 3.01 28.94 11.95
C ARG A 276 2.66 27.88 12.98
N VAL A 277 2.01 28.32 14.06
CA VAL A 277 1.49 27.47 15.13
C VAL A 277 0.02 27.16 14.85
N THR A 278 -0.37 25.89 14.89
CA THR A 278 -1.76 25.48 14.69
C THR A 278 -2.30 24.76 15.92
N LEU A 279 -3.34 25.33 16.53
CA LEU A 279 -4.09 24.71 17.61
C LEU A 279 -5.22 23.89 16.99
N LEU A 280 -5.02 22.58 16.86
CA LEU A 280 -6.02 21.68 16.29
C LEU A 280 -6.90 21.09 17.40
N PHE A 281 -8.02 21.76 17.61
CA PHE A 281 -9.03 21.37 18.57
C PHE A 281 -9.95 20.24 18.06
N ARG A 282 -10.74 19.68 18.97
CA ARG A 282 -11.59 18.51 18.75
C ARG A 282 -12.81 18.53 19.65
N THR A 283 -13.86 17.84 19.22
CA THR A 283 -15.04 17.58 20.04
C THR A 283 -14.94 16.23 20.78
N GLY A 284 -15.83 16.05 21.76
CA GLY A 284 -16.00 14.80 22.51
C GLY A 284 -14.87 14.50 23.50
N ALA A 285 -14.55 13.21 23.66
CA ALA A 285 -13.65 12.75 24.72
C ALA A 285 -12.23 13.33 24.61
N ARG A 286 -11.78 14.07 25.65
CA ARG A 286 -10.53 14.87 25.70
C ARG A 286 -10.57 16.20 24.92
N ALA A 287 -11.75 16.75 24.61
CA ALA A 287 -11.84 18.17 24.23
C ALA A 287 -11.33 19.07 25.38
N PHE A 288 -10.89 20.29 25.06
CA PHE A 288 -10.61 21.30 26.08
C PHE A 288 -11.93 21.91 26.56
N SER A 289 -12.08 22.12 27.87
CA SER A 289 -13.25 22.79 28.44
C SER A 289 -13.29 24.29 28.09
N ASP A 290 -12.12 24.91 27.92
CA ASP A 290 -11.97 26.29 27.47
C ASP A 290 -10.89 26.35 26.37
N GLU A 291 -11.32 26.13 25.12
CA GLU A 291 -10.47 26.27 23.92
C GLU A 291 -9.95 27.70 23.76
N ALA A 292 -10.70 28.72 24.22
CA ALA A 292 -10.33 30.13 24.08
C ALA A 292 -9.21 30.51 25.06
N ALA A 293 -9.20 29.98 26.29
CA ALA A 293 -8.06 30.14 27.21
C ALA A 293 -6.79 29.51 26.64
N VAL A 294 -6.89 28.32 26.04
CA VAL A 294 -5.73 27.70 25.38
C VAL A 294 -5.25 28.57 24.22
N ALA A 295 -6.16 29.09 23.39
CA ALA A 295 -5.81 30.01 22.31
C ALA A 295 -5.06 31.25 22.81
N ARG A 296 -5.62 31.97 23.81
CA ARG A 296 -5.01 33.15 24.41
C ARG A 296 -3.59 32.92 24.93
N VAL A 297 -3.31 31.75 25.52
CA VAL A 297 -1.95 31.40 26.01
C VAL A 297 -0.97 31.27 24.85
N PHE A 298 -1.34 30.56 23.78
CA PHE A 298 -0.46 30.40 22.62
C PHE A 298 -0.32 31.70 21.83
N GLU A 299 -1.37 32.52 21.71
CA GLU A 299 -1.31 33.86 21.12
C GLU A 299 -0.34 34.76 21.89
N ALA A 300 -0.40 34.76 23.23
CA ALA A 300 0.48 35.55 24.08
C ALA A 300 1.96 35.12 23.98
N GLU A 301 2.26 33.82 23.95
CA GLU A 301 3.64 33.34 23.75
C GLU A 301 4.12 33.57 22.31
N CYS A 302 3.24 33.42 21.31
CA CYS A 302 3.54 33.67 19.91
C CYS A 302 3.86 35.15 19.65
N ALA A 303 3.16 36.09 20.29
CA ALA A 303 3.45 37.52 20.21
C ALA A 303 4.87 37.91 20.68
N ARG A 304 5.56 37.03 21.41
CA ARG A 304 6.95 37.22 21.86
C ARG A 304 7.99 36.73 20.85
N VAL A 305 7.55 36.07 19.77
CA VAL A 305 8.41 35.50 18.73
C VAL A 305 8.18 36.26 17.42
N ALA A 306 9.23 36.90 16.91
CA ALA A 306 9.16 37.70 15.69
C ALA A 306 8.60 36.88 14.52
N GLY A 307 7.53 37.38 13.89
CA GLY A 307 6.86 36.70 12.78
C GLY A 307 6.09 35.43 13.17
N CYS A 308 5.82 35.14 14.43
CA CYS A 308 4.95 34.00 14.76
C CYS A 308 3.48 34.31 14.44
N ALA A 309 2.73 33.30 13.98
CA ALA A 309 1.29 33.37 13.75
C ALA A 309 0.58 32.12 14.32
N VAL A 310 -0.50 32.32 15.08
CA VAL A 310 -1.37 31.24 15.59
C VAL A 310 -2.60 31.09 14.71
N THR A 311 -2.99 29.85 14.40
CA THR A 311 -4.28 29.50 13.82
C THR A 311 -4.98 28.48 14.70
N ALA A 312 -6.18 28.78 15.19
CA ALA A 312 -7.03 27.84 15.90
C ALA A 312 -8.07 27.24 14.96
N ALA A 313 -8.22 25.91 14.95
CA ALA A 313 -9.19 25.22 14.11
C ALA A 313 -9.73 23.94 14.78
N ARG A 314 -10.98 23.58 14.51
CA ARG A 314 -11.55 22.28 14.93
C ARG A 314 -11.49 21.28 13.79
N SER A 315 -10.85 20.14 14.03
CA SER A 315 -10.74 19.04 13.05
C SER A 315 -12.08 18.56 12.47
N THR A 316 -13.18 18.67 13.23
CA THR A 316 -14.55 18.31 12.78
C THR A 316 -15.19 19.32 11.83
N ASN A 317 -14.65 20.54 11.74
CA ASN A 317 -15.19 21.63 10.93
C ASN A 317 -14.45 21.78 9.60
N LEU A 318 -13.46 20.93 9.34
CA LEU A 318 -12.57 20.99 8.17
C LEU A 318 -12.85 19.80 7.25
N THR A 319 -13.02 20.05 5.96
CA THR A 319 -13.02 18.95 4.97
C THR A 319 -11.64 18.27 4.93
N PHE A 320 -11.55 17.10 4.29
CA PHE A 320 -10.26 16.41 4.12
C PHE A 320 -9.19 17.33 3.51
N CYS A 321 -9.52 18.07 2.45
CA CYS A 321 -8.57 18.97 1.81
C CYS A 321 -8.26 20.24 2.61
N ASP A 322 -9.16 20.70 3.48
CA ASP A 322 -8.85 21.83 4.37
C ASP A 322 -7.91 21.39 5.51
N GLN A 323 -8.02 20.14 5.98
CA GLN A 323 -7.04 19.55 6.90
C GLN A 323 -5.67 19.40 6.23
N VAL A 324 -5.62 18.98 4.96
CA VAL A 324 -4.37 18.91 4.17
C VAL A 324 -3.75 20.29 3.99
N ARG A 325 -4.54 21.30 3.60
CA ARG A 325 -4.07 22.70 3.42
C ARG A 325 -3.56 23.29 4.73
N LEU A 326 -4.37 23.26 5.78
CA LEU A 326 -4.00 23.79 7.10
C LEU A 326 -2.67 23.20 7.58
N LEU A 327 -2.56 21.87 7.56
CA LEU A 327 -1.39 21.19 8.12
C LEU A 327 -0.17 21.22 7.21
N SER A 328 -0.34 21.37 5.89
CA SER A 328 0.77 21.76 5.00
C SER A 328 1.30 23.17 5.28
N ALA A 329 0.51 24.00 5.97
CA ALA A 329 0.90 25.33 6.43
C ALA A 329 1.24 25.40 7.93
N THR A 330 1.48 24.26 8.60
CA THR A 330 1.79 24.18 10.04
C THR A 330 3.25 23.80 10.30
N ASP A 331 3.98 24.65 11.02
CA ASP A 331 5.32 24.35 11.52
C ASP A 331 5.28 23.72 12.91
N VAL A 332 4.33 24.12 13.76
CA VAL A 332 4.09 23.56 15.09
C VAL A 332 2.61 23.19 15.27
N LEU A 333 2.31 21.89 15.30
CA LEU A 333 0.97 21.40 15.59
C LEU A 333 0.80 21.20 17.10
N VAL A 334 -0.23 21.82 17.66
CA VAL A 334 -0.62 21.72 19.05
C VAL A 334 -1.98 21.02 19.12
N SER A 335 -2.06 19.88 19.80
CA SER A 335 -3.33 19.16 19.99
C SER A 335 -3.27 18.21 21.18
N VAL A 336 -4.42 17.63 21.54
CA VAL A 336 -4.52 16.61 22.59
C VAL A 336 -4.18 15.22 22.06
N HIS A 337 -3.54 14.40 22.88
CA HIS A 337 -3.13 13.05 22.48
C HIS A 337 -4.33 12.14 22.17
N ARG A 338 -4.53 11.81 20.87
CA ARG A 338 -5.32 10.68 20.36
C ARG A 338 -5.08 10.52 18.83
N ALA A 339 -5.71 9.51 18.22
CA ALA A 339 -5.80 9.26 16.78
C ALA A 339 -6.27 10.43 15.87
N GLN A 340 -6.63 11.61 16.39
CA GLN A 340 -6.80 12.80 15.54
C GLN A 340 -5.46 13.45 15.17
N LEU A 341 -4.39 13.18 15.93
CA LEU A 341 -3.02 13.50 15.56
C LEU A 341 -2.53 12.73 14.33
N THR A 342 -3.25 11.70 13.87
CA THR A 342 -2.99 11.05 12.56
C THR A 342 -2.88 12.04 11.41
N ASN A 343 -3.57 13.19 11.51
CA ASN A 343 -3.49 14.28 10.55
C ASN A 343 -2.09 14.91 10.42
N LEU A 344 -1.17 14.70 11.38
CA LEU A 344 0.24 15.14 11.30
C LEU A 344 0.96 14.61 10.05
N LEU A 345 0.43 13.56 9.43
CA LEU A 345 0.84 13.07 8.11
C LEU A 345 1.00 14.20 7.08
N PHE A 346 0.14 15.22 7.11
CA PHE A 346 0.11 16.30 6.12
C PHE A 346 1.13 17.43 6.37
N MET A 347 1.74 17.46 7.56
CA MET A 347 2.78 18.44 7.92
C MET A 347 4.10 18.18 7.20
N ASP A 348 4.93 19.20 7.04
CA ASP A 348 6.26 19.03 6.47
C ASP A 348 7.19 18.20 7.37
N ARG A 349 8.24 17.63 6.74
CA ARG A 349 9.32 17.00 7.50
C ARG A 349 9.98 18.05 8.40
N ASN A 350 10.36 17.65 9.61
CA ASN A 350 10.94 18.49 10.65
C ASN A 350 9.99 19.51 11.31
N SER A 351 8.70 19.55 10.93
CA SER A 351 7.68 20.23 11.75
C SER A 351 7.58 19.59 13.15
N SER A 352 7.19 20.39 14.14
CA SER A 352 7.09 19.98 15.54
C SER A 352 5.65 19.67 15.96
N VAL A 353 5.48 18.78 16.94
CA VAL A 353 4.18 18.47 17.54
C VAL A 353 4.26 18.64 19.06
N MET A 354 3.33 19.42 19.62
CA MET A 354 3.12 19.55 21.06
C MET A 354 1.82 18.84 21.44
N GLU A 355 1.96 17.71 22.14
CA GLU A 355 0.84 16.87 22.56
C GLU A 355 0.42 17.15 24.00
N PHE A 356 -0.83 17.55 24.20
CA PHE A 356 -1.46 17.62 25.51
C PHE A 356 -1.96 16.24 25.95
N TYR A 357 -1.36 15.73 27.03
CA TYR A 357 -1.83 14.54 27.72
C TYR A 357 -2.72 14.95 28.89
N PRO A 358 -3.99 14.51 28.98
CA PRO A 358 -4.83 14.81 30.13
C PRO A 358 -4.21 14.22 31.41
N LEU A 359 -4.41 14.93 32.52
CA LEU A 359 -3.94 14.55 33.85
C LEU A 359 -4.27 13.08 34.14
N GLY A 360 -3.29 12.36 34.68
CA GLY A 360 -3.41 10.93 34.97
C GLY A 360 -2.97 9.99 33.84
N TRP A 361 -2.54 10.45 32.65
CA TRP A 361 -2.02 9.54 31.59
C TRP A 361 -0.96 8.55 32.12
N ARG A 362 -0.01 9.04 32.92
CA ARG A 362 1.05 8.22 33.56
C ARG A 362 0.53 7.21 34.60
N HIS A 363 -0.71 7.36 35.08
CA HIS A 363 -1.36 6.43 36.01
C HIS A 363 -2.35 5.49 35.29
N TRP A 364 -3.01 5.94 34.22
CA TRP A 364 -4.14 5.22 33.58
C TRP A 364 -3.85 4.60 32.21
N ALA A 365 -2.75 4.96 31.51
CA ALA A 365 -2.54 4.56 30.11
C ALA A 365 -1.94 3.16 29.87
N GLY A 366 -1.61 2.39 30.92
CA GLY A 366 -1.06 1.03 30.81
C GLY A 366 0.14 0.94 29.85
N GLY A 367 0.14 -0.08 28.98
CA GLY A 367 1.17 -0.24 27.93
C GLY A 367 1.31 0.94 26.95
N GLY A 368 0.29 1.81 26.86
CA GLY A 368 0.33 3.04 26.08
C GLY A 368 1.35 4.07 26.58
N GLN A 369 1.85 3.93 27.82
CA GLN A 369 2.84 4.84 28.43
C GLN A 369 4.18 4.87 27.69
N PHE A 370 4.54 3.79 26.98
CA PHE A 370 5.87 3.60 26.37
C PHE A 370 5.89 3.64 24.83
N VAL A 371 4.76 3.93 24.16
CA VAL A 371 4.68 4.04 22.67
C VAL A 371 5.66 5.09 22.13
N SER A 372 5.88 6.16 22.90
CA SER A 372 6.85 7.21 22.61
C SER A 372 8.30 6.83 22.95
N GLY A 373 8.58 5.61 23.40
CA GLY A 373 9.94 5.09 23.56
C GLY A 373 10.60 4.84 22.20
N GLY A 374 9.91 4.13 21.30
CA GLY A 374 10.39 3.84 19.94
C GLY A 374 10.56 5.07 19.04
N TRP A 375 9.88 6.18 19.36
CA TRP A 375 10.07 7.48 18.69
C TRP A 375 11.18 8.33 19.33
N ARG A 376 11.52 8.13 20.61
CA ARG A 376 12.51 8.94 21.35
C ARG A 376 13.95 8.44 21.25
N THR A 377 14.19 7.21 20.82
CA THR A 377 15.55 6.61 20.80
C THR A 377 16.18 6.49 19.42
N GLY A 378 15.51 6.95 18.35
CA GLY A 378 16.12 7.01 17.02
C GLY A 378 17.12 8.17 16.92
N PRO A 379 18.44 7.92 16.82
CA PRO A 379 19.40 9.01 16.62
C PRO A 379 19.07 9.71 15.30
N GLY A 380 18.96 11.04 15.34
CA GLY A 380 18.61 11.88 14.18
C GLY A 380 17.53 12.93 14.43
N CYS A 381 16.64 12.76 15.42
CA CYS A 381 15.71 13.83 15.82
C CYS A 381 16.31 14.65 16.97
N GLY A 382 17.13 15.65 16.63
CA GLY A 382 17.81 16.53 17.58
C GLY A 382 16.89 17.54 18.26
N THR A 383 15.95 17.10 19.10
CA THR A 383 15.13 17.98 19.96
C THR A 383 15.53 17.82 21.43
N ARG A 384 16.35 18.76 21.92
CA ARG A 384 16.87 18.76 23.30
C ARG A 384 15.80 19.29 24.28
N ALA A 385 14.87 18.43 24.69
CA ALA A 385 13.83 18.81 25.65
C ALA A 385 14.41 19.09 27.05
N ARG A 386 14.61 20.38 27.38
CA ARG A 386 14.70 20.81 28.78
C ARG A 386 13.28 20.89 29.34
N GLY A 387 12.86 19.84 30.07
CA GLY A 387 11.62 19.86 30.82
C GLY A 387 11.71 20.84 32.00
N GLY A 388 11.43 22.12 31.75
CA GLY A 388 11.28 23.11 32.80
C GLY A 388 9.97 22.89 33.55
N ILE A 389 10.05 22.58 34.85
CA ILE A 389 8.91 22.64 35.75
C ILE A 389 8.67 24.12 36.08
N PRO A 390 7.48 24.69 35.84
CA PRO A 390 7.12 25.98 36.41
C PRO A 390 6.93 25.79 37.92
N THR A 391 7.98 26.04 38.70
CA THR A 391 7.86 26.05 40.17
C THR A 391 7.07 27.28 40.58
N ALA A 392 5.84 27.07 41.06
CA ALA A 392 5.05 28.13 41.67
C ALA A 392 5.84 28.79 42.81
N SER A 393 5.91 30.12 42.80
CA SER A 393 6.63 30.92 43.79
C SER A 393 6.01 30.78 45.18
N ARG A 394 6.87 30.79 46.21
CA ARG A 394 6.50 30.74 47.63
C ARG A 394 5.49 31.83 48.01
N ALA A 395 4.51 31.45 48.81
CA ALA A 395 3.90 32.29 49.84
C ALA A 395 3.94 31.51 51.19
N PRO A 396 4.14 32.15 52.35
CA PRO A 396 4.52 31.45 53.58
C PRO A 396 3.36 31.18 54.58
N ALA A 397 3.71 30.45 55.63
CA ALA A 397 3.02 30.29 56.93
C ALA A 397 1.85 29.28 57.06
N ARG A 398 2.16 28.16 57.75
CA ARG A 398 1.27 27.42 58.68
C ARG A 398 0.99 28.30 59.92
N PRO A 399 -0.07 28.06 60.75
CA PRO A 399 -0.43 26.76 61.38
C PRO A 399 -1.96 26.51 61.45
N THR A 400 -2.60 25.59 62.21
CA THR A 400 -2.20 24.52 63.17
C THR A 400 -3.29 23.42 63.19
N SER A 401 -2.96 22.18 63.64
CA SER A 401 -3.91 21.14 64.16
C SER A 401 -5.03 20.64 63.20
N SER A 402 -5.74 19.51 63.39
CA SER A 402 -5.67 18.32 64.26
C SER A 402 -6.48 17.17 63.60
N ALA A 403 -6.31 15.92 64.10
CA ALA A 403 -7.20 14.74 63.88
C ALA A 403 -7.30 14.21 62.41
N ALA A 404 -6.96 12.94 62.14
CA ALA A 404 -7.81 11.72 62.28
C ALA A 404 -8.96 11.66 61.24
N THR A 405 -9.33 10.53 60.62
CA THR A 405 -9.07 9.11 60.95
C THR A 405 -8.99 8.25 59.68
N ARG A 406 -8.45 7.03 59.82
CA ARG A 406 -8.28 6.00 58.77
C ARG A 406 -9.43 4.98 58.79
N ALA A 407 -10.23 4.89 57.72
CA ALA A 407 -11.01 3.72 57.26
C ALA A 407 -11.75 4.11 55.95
N GLY A 408 -12.02 3.24 54.98
CA GLY A 408 -11.71 1.81 54.91
C GLY A 408 -12.84 0.96 54.31
N ARG A 409 -13.10 1.09 53.00
CA ARG A 409 -13.58 0.04 52.09
C ARG A 409 -13.54 0.53 50.64
#